data_AF-A0A1A8H5A7-F1
#
_entry.id   AF-A0A1A8H5A7-F1
#
_cell.length_a   1.000
_cell.length_b   1.000
_cell.length_c   1.000
_cell.angle_alpha   90.00
_cell.angle_beta   90.00
_cell.angle_gamma   90.00
#
_symmetry.space_group_name_H-M   'P 1'
#
loop_
_entity.id
_entity.type
_entity.pdbx_description
1 polymer ?
#
loop_
_entity_poly.entity_id
_entity_poly.type
_entity_poly.pdbx_seq_one_letter_code
_entity_poly.pdbx_strand_id
1 'polypeptide(L)'
;MSKSKSSESVKVVVRCRPMNEKERAAGFERMVSVDVKLGQIVVRSPRDASELPKIFTFDSVYDWTSKQIDLYDETFRPLVDSVLLGFNGTIFAYGQTGTGKTYTMEGIRNDAERRGVIPNSFEHIFTHISRSQNQQYLVRACYLEIYQEEIRDLLSKDQSRRLELRERPDVGVYVKDLSSFVTKCVREIENVMNVGNQNRSVGATNMNEHSSRSHAIFVITVECSELGVDGENHIRVGKLNLVDLAGSERQTKTGAQGERLKEATKINLSLSALGNVISAL
;
A
#
# COMPACT_ATOMS: atom_id res chain seq x y z
N MET A 1 -4.83 29.37 27.20
CA MET A 1 -5.75 28.30 26.72
C MET A 1 -4.97 27.44 25.74
N SER A 2 -4.54 26.25 26.15
CA SER A 2 -3.93 25.30 25.23
C SER A 2 -5.02 24.81 24.27
N LYS A 3 -4.83 24.99 22.96
CA LYS A 3 -5.63 24.26 21.97
C LYS A 3 -5.37 22.77 22.24
N SER A 4 -6.39 22.02 22.63
CA SER A 4 -6.32 20.57 22.58
C SER A 4 -5.98 20.20 21.15
N LYS A 5 -4.79 19.63 20.90
CA LYS A 5 -4.51 19.00 19.61
C LYS A 5 -5.56 17.90 19.44
N SER A 6 -6.52 18.10 18.55
CA SER A 6 -7.40 17.01 18.13
C SER A 6 -6.52 15.97 17.44
N SER A 7 -6.29 14.84 18.09
CA SER A 7 -5.59 13.73 17.47
C SER A 7 -6.55 13.03 16.50
N GLU A 8 -6.11 12.82 15.27
CA GLU A 8 -6.83 11.97 14.31
C GLU A 8 -6.39 10.51 14.49
N SER A 9 -7.35 9.59 14.37
CA SER A 9 -7.08 8.15 14.42
C SER A 9 -6.68 7.62 13.03
N VAL A 10 -5.91 6.53 13.01
CA VAL A 10 -5.67 5.77 11.77
C VAL A 10 -7.00 5.22 11.26
N LYS A 11 -7.32 5.48 9.99
CA LYS A 11 -8.49 4.90 9.33
C LYS A 11 -8.21 3.48 8.86
N VAL A 12 -9.11 2.55 9.16
CA VAL A 12 -9.03 1.15 8.81
C VAL A 12 -10.18 0.79 7.88
N VAL A 13 -9.83 0.23 6.72
CA VAL A 13 -10.79 -0.23 5.72
C VAL A 13 -10.62 -1.72 5.48
N VAL A 14 -11.74 -2.45 5.47
CA VAL A 14 -11.75 -3.89 5.19
C VAL A 14 -12.35 -4.16 3.83
N ARG A 15 -11.62 -4.89 2.98
CA ARG A 15 -12.09 -5.34 1.69
C ARG A 15 -12.17 -6.86 1.61
N CYS A 16 -13.35 -7.38 1.30
CA CYS A 16 -13.59 -8.81 1.09
C CYS A 16 -13.58 -9.13 -0.41
N ARG A 17 -12.58 -9.87 -0.89
CA ARG A 17 -12.52 -10.28 -2.31
C ARG A 17 -13.57 -11.37 -2.62
N PRO A 18 -13.96 -11.54 -3.90
CA PRO A 18 -14.74 -12.71 -4.31
C PRO A 18 -14.00 -14.02 -4.02
N MET A 19 -14.77 -15.10 -3.85
CA MET A 19 -14.20 -16.45 -3.80
C MET A 19 -13.54 -16.79 -5.13
N ASN A 20 -12.31 -17.29 -5.07
CA ASN A 20 -11.55 -17.73 -6.24
C ASN A 20 -12.01 -19.10 -6.72
N GLU A 21 -11.55 -19.51 -7.91
CA GLU A 21 -11.97 -20.77 -8.54
C GLU A 21 -11.61 -22.00 -7.69
N LYS A 22 -10.45 -22.00 -7.03
CA LYS A 22 -10.02 -23.11 -6.17
C LYS A 22 -10.94 -23.27 -4.96
N GLU A 23 -11.34 -22.16 -4.34
CA GLU A 23 -12.26 -22.14 -3.19
C GLU A 23 -13.65 -22.65 -3.58
N ARG A 24 -14.15 -22.23 -4.75
CA ARG A 24 -15.44 -22.70 -5.28
C ARG A 24 -15.39 -24.18 -5.66
N ALA A 25 -14.34 -24.62 -6.34
CA ALA A 25 -14.14 -26.01 -6.74
C ALA A 25 -14.00 -26.95 -5.54
N ALA A 26 -13.39 -26.46 -4.45
CA ALA A 26 -13.30 -27.18 -3.17
C ALA A 26 -14.59 -27.16 -2.35
N GLY A 27 -15.66 -26.50 -2.83
CA GLY A 27 -16.93 -26.41 -2.12
C GLY A 27 -16.87 -25.59 -0.83
N PHE A 28 -15.96 -24.62 -0.72
CA PHE A 28 -15.87 -23.79 0.48
C PHE A 28 -17.07 -22.85 0.60
N GLU A 29 -17.55 -22.70 1.83
CA GLU A 29 -18.61 -21.77 2.17
C GLU A 29 -18.07 -20.39 2.53
N ARG A 30 -18.88 -19.37 2.28
CA ARG A 30 -18.54 -17.99 2.64
C ARG A 30 -18.80 -17.77 4.13
N MET A 31 -17.72 -17.74 4.91
CA MET A 31 -17.79 -17.53 6.37
C MET A 31 -17.84 -16.06 6.81
N VAL A 32 -17.68 -15.13 5.86
CA VAL A 32 -17.66 -13.68 6.09
C VAL A 32 -18.83 -13.03 5.37
N SER A 33 -19.68 -12.32 6.11
CA SER A 33 -20.69 -11.40 5.56
C SER A 33 -20.28 -9.96 5.83
N VAL A 34 -20.61 -9.09 4.88
CA VAL A 34 -20.26 -7.67 4.89
C VAL A 34 -21.54 -6.86 4.90
N ASP A 35 -21.72 -6.00 5.90
CA ASP A 35 -22.75 -4.98 5.92
C ASP A 35 -22.11 -3.62 5.60
N VAL A 36 -22.16 -3.25 4.33
CA VAL A 36 -21.56 -2.01 3.82
C VAL A 36 -22.19 -0.78 4.45
N LYS A 37 -23.51 -0.81 4.71
CA LYS A 37 -24.23 0.36 5.27
C LYS A 37 -23.84 0.63 6.71
N LEU A 38 -23.61 -0.43 7.50
CA LEU A 38 -23.21 -0.31 8.89
C LEU A 38 -21.68 -0.27 9.09
N GLY A 39 -20.88 -0.43 8.02
CA GLY A 39 -19.43 -0.52 8.16
C GLY A 39 -18.97 -1.79 8.89
N GLN A 40 -19.73 -2.90 8.77
CA GLN A 40 -19.54 -4.09 9.61
C GLN A 40 -19.07 -5.32 8.83
N ILE A 41 -18.18 -6.08 9.47
CA ILE A 41 -17.76 -7.44 9.08
C ILE A 41 -18.29 -8.42 10.11
N VAL A 42 -18.99 -9.45 9.63
CA VAL A 42 -19.56 -10.50 10.46
C VAL A 42 -18.92 -11.83 10.08
N VAL A 43 -18.23 -12.46 11.04
CA VAL A 43 -17.48 -13.71 10.85
C VAL A 43 -18.18 -14.83 11.61
N ARG A 44 -18.55 -15.91 10.89
CA ARG A 44 -19.20 -17.09 11.47
C ARG A 44 -18.18 -18.18 11.79
N SER A 45 -18.43 -18.93 12.86
CA SER A 45 -17.62 -20.09 13.23
C SER A 45 -17.95 -21.26 12.30
N PRO A 46 -16.95 -21.90 11.65
CA PRO A 46 -17.19 -23.08 10.84
C PRO A 46 -17.35 -24.36 11.69
N ARG A 47 -17.05 -24.28 12.99
CA ARG A 47 -17.01 -25.45 13.89
C ARG A 47 -18.29 -25.61 14.71
N ASP A 48 -18.98 -24.53 14.98
CA ASP A 48 -20.19 -24.53 15.80
C ASP A 48 -21.18 -23.50 15.27
N ALA A 49 -22.29 -23.99 14.69
CA ALA A 49 -23.36 -23.13 14.17
C ALA A 49 -24.16 -22.43 15.27
N SER A 50 -24.03 -22.86 16.54
CA SER A 50 -24.64 -22.22 17.69
C SER A 50 -23.79 -21.08 18.28
N GLU A 51 -22.50 -21.01 17.92
CA GLU A 51 -21.62 -19.90 18.32
C GLU A 51 -22.09 -18.60 17.65
N LEU A 52 -22.34 -17.58 18.47
CA LEU A 52 -22.74 -16.26 17.96
C LEU A 52 -21.65 -15.71 17.03
N PRO A 53 -22.04 -15.10 15.89
CA PRO A 53 -21.08 -14.54 14.96
C PRO A 53 -20.31 -13.38 15.59
N LYS A 54 -19.03 -13.26 15.23
CA LYS A 54 -18.20 -12.14 15.67
C LYS A 54 -18.42 -10.95 14.74
N ILE A 55 -18.76 -9.80 15.31
CA ILE A 55 -19.06 -8.57 14.58
C ILE A 55 -17.96 -7.54 14.85
N PHE A 56 -17.43 -6.95 13.79
CA PHE A 56 -16.42 -5.90 13.85
C PHE A 56 -16.90 -4.69 13.03
N THR A 57 -16.65 -3.47 13.52
CA THR A 57 -16.99 -2.22 12.82
C THR A 57 -15.71 -1.50 12.42
N PHE A 58 -15.67 -0.94 11.22
CA PHE A 58 -14.53 -0.24 10.63
C PHE A 58 -14.96 1.10 10.03
N ASP A 59 -14.00 1.95 9.67
CA ASP A 59 -14.29 3.23 9.00
C ASP A 59 -15.01 3.02 7.66
N SER A 60 -14.67 1.96 6.94
CA SER A 60 -15.35 1.53 5.72
C SER A 60 -15.17 0.03 5.47
N VAL A 61 -16.18 -0.60 4.87
CA VAL A 61 -16.10 -2.02 4.46
C VAL A 61 -16.57 -2.18 3.02
N TYR A 62 -15.87 -3.01 2.27
CA TYR A 62 -16.11 -3.26 0.86
C TYR A 62 -16.30 -4.76 0.64
N ASP A 63 -17.38 -5.13 -0.03
CA ASP A 63 -17.69 -6.52 -0.34
C ASP A 63 -17.10 -6.96 -1.69
N TRP A 64 -17.38 -8.19 -2.08
CA TRP A 64 -16.86 -8.79 -3.32
C TRP A 64 -17.46 -8.19 -4.61
N THR A 65 -18.43 -7.28 -4.50
CA THR A 65 -19.02 -6.55 -5.64
C THR A 65 -18.42 -5.16 -5.83
N SER A 66 -17.64 -4.69 -4.85
CA SER A 66 -17.05 -3.35 -4.85
C SER A 66 -15.99 -3.17 -5.94
N LYS A 67 -16.10 -2.08 -6.70
CA LYS A 67 -15.14 -1.73 -7.76
C LYS A 67 -13.92 -1.03 -7.19
N GLN A 68 -12.82 -1.03 -7.95
CA GLN A 68 -11.59 -0.36 -7.56
C GLN A 68 -11.77 1.16 -7.46
N ILE A 69 -12.53 1.74 -8.40
CA ILE A 69 -12.71 3.19 -8.48
C ILE A 69 -13.56 3.71 -7.32
N ASP A 70 -14.64 3.00 -6.96
CA ASP A 70 -15.50 3.36 -5.83
C ASP A 70 -14.67 3.37 -4.53
N LEU A 71 -13.90 2.31 -4.29
CA LEU A 71 -12.95 2.22 -3.18
C LEU A 71 -11.94 3.39 -3.17
N TYR A 72 -11.42 3.77 -4.35
CA TYR A 72 -10.45 4.86 -4.47
C TYR A 72 -11.06 6.22 -4.12
N ASP A 73 -12.19 6.54 -4.74
CA ASP A 73 -12.84 7.85 -4.59
C ASP A 73 -13.38 8.07 -3.17
N GLU A 74 -13.91 7.02 -2.54
CA GLU A 74 -14.46 7.11 -1.19
C GLU A 74 -13.39 7.12 -0.09
N THR A 75 -12.38 6.24 -0.20
CA THR A 75 -11.41 6.03 0.89
C THR A 75 -10.11 6.82 0.70
N PHE A 76 -9.53 6.79 -0.50
CA PHE A 76 -8.13 7.17 -0.70
C PHE A 76 -7.96 8.57 -1.27
N ARG A 77 -8.92 9.05 -2.08
CA ARG A 77 -8.89 10.39 -2.67
C ARG A 77 -8.67 11.49 -1.63
N PRO A 78 -9.37 11.55 -0.48
CA PRO A 78 -9.14 12.59 0.51
C PRO A 78 -7.72 12.59 1.11
N LEU A 79 -7.09 11.41 1.24
CA LEU A 79 -5.72 11.29 1.73
C LEU A 79 -4.72 11.83 0.69
N VAL A 80 -4.94 11.53 -0.60
CA VAL A 80 -4.10 12.06 -1.69
C VAL A 80 -4.28 13.57 -1.81
N ASP A 81 -5.49 14.10 -1.63
CA ASP A 81 -5.75 15.54 -1.55
C ASP A 81 -4.94 16.20 -0.43
N SER A 82 -4.92 15.59 0.77
CA SER A 82 -4.08 16.07 1.88
C SER A 82 -2.58 16.05 1.52
N VAL A 83 -2.10 15.04 0.78
CA VAL A 83 -0.70 15.03 0.33
C VAL A 83 -0.41 16.22 -0.60
N LEU A 84 -1.33 16.56 -1.51
CA LEU A 84 -1.18 17.72 -2.40
C LEU A 84 -1.18 19.06 -1.63
N LEU A 85 -1.76 19.08 -0.43
CA LEU A 85 -1.70 20.19 0.53
C LEU A 85 -0.42 20.20 1.39
N GLY A 86 0.50 19.25 1.18
CA GLY A 86 1.79 19.18 1.88
C GLY A 86 1.81 18.29 3.11
N PHE A 87 0.80 17.43 3.32
CA PHE A 87 0.81 16.45 4.41
C PHE A 87 1.51 15.15 4.00
N ASN A 88 1.95 14.39 5.00
CA ASN A 88 2.42 13.02 4.80
C ASN A 88 1.24 12.06 4.88
N GLY A 89 1.08 11.22 3.85
CA GLY A 89 0.05 10.20 3.77
C GLY A 89 0.67 8.83 3.57
N THR A 90 0.08 7.80 4.19
CA THR A 90 0.49 6.41 3.98
C THR A 90 -0.76 5.56 3.76
N ILE A 91 -0.76 4.78 2.68
CA ILE A 91 -1.74 3.73 2.41
C ILE A 91 -0.97 2.42 2.40
N PHE A 92 -1.33 1.48 3.27
CA PHE A 92 -0.72 0.15 3.27
C PHE A 92 -1.77 -0.95 3.24
N ALA A 93 -1.58 -1.94 2.37
CA ALA A 93 -2.42 -3.12 2.29
C ALA A 93 -1.87 -4.24 3.19
N TYR A 94 -2.71 -4.77 4.07
CA TYR A 94 -2.35 -5.83 5.03
C TYR A 94 -3.33 -7.01 4.94
N GLY A 95 -2.85 -8.23 5.15
CA GLY A 95 -3.65 -9.45 5.14
C GLY A 95 -2.89 -10.70 4.68
N GLN A 96 -3.55 -11.85 4.75
CA GLN A 96 -2.99 -13.15 4.34
C GLN A 96 -2.57 -13.17 2.85
N THR A 97 -1.63 -14.06 2.48
CA THR A 97 -1.29 -14.31 1.07
C THR A 97 -2.55 -14.65 0.25
N GLY A 98 -2.70 -14.02 -0.92
CA GLY A 98 -3.85 -14.23 -1.80
C GLY A 98 -5.16 -13.53 -1.40
N THR A 99 -5.16 -12.62 -0.42
CA THR A 99 -6.38 -11.85 -0.06
C THR A 99 -6.65 -10.64 -0.96
N GLY A 100 -5.73 -10.31 -1.87
CA GLY A 100 -5.91 -9.19 -2.83
C GLY A 100 -5.21 -7.88 -2.45
N LYS A 101 -4.11 -7.92 -1.68
CA LYS A 101 -3.28 -6.74 -1.35
C LYS A 101 -2.72 -6.07 -2.61
N THR A 102 -1.90 -6.80 -3.39
CA THR A 102 -1.37 -6.32 -4.67
C THR A 102 -2.47 -5.96 -5.66
N TYR A 103 -3.59 -6.70 -5.69
CA TYR A 103 -4.74 -6.33 -6.53
C TYR A 103 -5.36 -5.00 -6.10
N THR A 104 -5.44 -4.71 -4.81
CA THR A 104 -5.95 -3.42 -4.32
C THR A 104 -4.96 -2.30 -4.65
N MET A 105 -3.67 -2.50 -4.38
CA MET A 105 -2.64 -1.48 -4.56
C MET A 105 -2.30 -1.22 -6.02
N GLU A 106 -2.04 -2.24 -6.83
CA GLU A 106 -1.65 -2.10 -8.24
C GLU A 106 -2.83 -2.28 -9.19
N GLY A 107 -3.72 -3.23 -8.89
CA GLY A 107 -4.80 -3.61 -9.80
C GLY A 107 -4.31 -4.33 -11.05
N ILE A 108 -5.03 -4.14 -12.17
CA ILE A 108 -4.66 -4.72 -13.46
C ILE A 108 -4.22 -3.58 -14.39
N ARG A 109 -2.94 -3.63 -14.82
CA ARG A 109 -2.28 -2.51 -15.52
C ARG A 109 -3.00 -2.01 -16.78
N ASN A 110 -3.62 -2.92 -17.53
CA ASN A 110 -4.24 -2.62 -18.82
C ASN A 110 -5.77 -2.64 -18.76
N ASP A 111 -6.35 -2.55 -17.57
CA ASP A 111 -7.80 -2.54 -17.37
C ASP A 111 -8.18 -1.33 -16.54
N ALA A 112 -8.75 -0.32 -17.19
CA ALA A 112 -9.10 0.96 -16.58
C ALA A 112 -10.07 0.80 -15.40
N GLU A 113 -11.02 -0.16 -15.46
CA GLU A 113 -11.98 -0.41 -14.38
C GLU A 113 -11.34 -1.14 -13.19
N ARG A 114 -10.22 -1.82 -13.43
CA ARG A 114 -9.51 -2.63 -12.43
C ARG A 114 -8.17 -2.04 -12.00
N ARG A 115 -7.86 -0.78 -12.35
CA ARG A 115 -6.69 -0.04 -11.86
C ARG A 115 -6.72 0.09 -10.34
N GLY A 116 -5.59 -0.15 -9.69
CA GLY A 116 -5.47 -0.07 -8.23
C GLY A 116 -5.20 1.34 -7.70
N VAL A 117 -4.97 1.42 -6.39
CA VAL A 117 -4.71 2.67 -5.67
C VAL A 117 -3.50 3.43 -6.21
N ILE A 118 -2.41 2.74 -6.52
CA ILE A 118 -1.16 3.33 -7.00
C ILE A 118 -1.37 4.05 -8.34
N PRO A 119 -1.81 3.38 -9.43
CA PRO A 119 -2.01 4.05 -10.71
C PRO A 119 -3.13 5.10 -10.66
N ASN A 120 -4.17 4.94 -9.83
CA ASN A 120 -5.19 5.98 -9.66
C ASN A 120 -4.63 7.21 -8.92
N SER A 121 -3.70 7.03 -7.98
CA SER A 121 -2.98 8.13 -7.32
C SER A 121 -2.11 8.92 -8.29
N PHE A 122 -1.49 8.26 -9.27
CA PHE A 122 -0.72 8.95 -10.31
C PHE A 122 -1.62 9.90 -11.12
N GLU A 123 -2.75 9.39 -11.63
CA GLU A 123 -3.72 10.20 -12.38
C GLU A 123 -4.23 11.36 -11.55
N HIS A 124 -4.57 11.09 -10.29
CA HIS A 124 -5.10 12.10 -9.39
C HIS A 124 -4.10 13.24 -9.19
N ILE A 125 -2.84 12.92 -8.85
CA ILE A 125 -1.78 13.91 -8.63
C ILE A 125 -1.53 14.74 -9.88
N PHE A 126 -1.32 14.11 -11.04
CA PHE A 126 -1.02 14.85 -12.27
C PHE A 126 -2.23 15.60 -12.84
N THR A 127 -3.45 15.10 -12.63
CA THR A 127 -4.68 15.85 -12.97
C THR A 127 -4.79 17.10 -12.11
N HIS A 128 -4.51 17.02 -10.81
CA HIS A 128 -4.48 18.19 -9.93
C HIS A 128 -3.45 19.21 -10.43
N ILE A 129 -2.21 18.78 -10.65
CA ILE A 129 -1.12 19.65 -11.14
C ILE A 129 -1.49 20.34 -12.45
N SER A 130 -2.11 19.63 -13.40
CA SER A 130 -2.52 20.21 -14.69
C SER A 130 -3.64 21.27 -14.58
N ARG A 131 -4.42 21.23 -13.50
CA ARG A 131 -5.52 22.17 -13.24
C ARG A 131 -5.13 23.32 -12.31
N SER A 132 -4.00 23.19 -11.60
CA SER A 132 -3.48 24.24 -10.75
C SER A 132 -2.99 25.44 -11.56
N GLN A 133 -3.24 26.64 -11.03
CA GLN A 133 -2.75 27.90 -11.57
C GLN A 133 -1.85 28.57 -10.53
N ASN A 134 -0.84 29.32 -10.98
CA ASN A 134 0.10 30.06 -10.11
C ASN A 134 0.89 29.19 -9.11
N GLN A 135 1.01 27.90 -9.38
CA GLN A 135 1.74 26.93 -8.55
C GLN A 135 2.76 26.18 -9.41
N GLN A 136 3.94 25.92 -8.86
CA GLN A 136 4.98 25.12 -9.50
C GLN A 136 5.18 23.82 -8.72
N TYR A 137 5.20 22.69 -9.43
CA TYR A 137 5.31 21.38 -8.80
C TYR A 137 6.58 20.63 -9.22
N LEU A 138 7.18 19.93 -8.27
CA LEU A 138 8.23 18.94 -8.50
C LEU A 138 7.79 17.60 -7.90
N VAL A 139 7.56 16.62 -8.76
CA VAL A 139 7.17 15.25 -8.35
C VAL A 139 8.38 14.33 -8.47
N ARG A 140 8.68 13.61 -7.38
CA ARG A 140 9.73 12.60 -7.33
C ARG A 140 9.17 11.26 -6.87
N ALA A 141 9.64 10.17 -7.48
CA ALA A 141 9.27 8.82 -7.12
C ALA A 141 10.49 8.01 -6.68
N CYS A 142 10.33 7.23 -5.61
CA CYS A 142 11.26 6.19 -5.17
C CYS A 142 10.50 4.87 -5.09
N TYR A 143 11.18 3.75 -5.32
CA TYR A 143 10.55 2.43 -5.17
C TYR A 143 11.54 1.45 -4.56
N LEU A 144 11.16 0.84 -3.44
CA LEU A 144 12.00 -0.09 -2.71
C LEU A 144 11.21 -1.32 -2.27
N GLU A 145 11.94 -2.37 -1.93
CA GLU A 145 11.39 -3.51 -1.23
C GLU A 145 12.20 -3.86 0.02
N ILE A 146 11.51 -4.49 0.97
CA ILE A 146 12.10 -5.18 2.11
C ILE A 146 11.94 -6.67 1.85
N TYR A 147 13.05 -7.34 1.58
CA TYR A 147 13.10 -8.77 1.28
C TYR A 147 14.11 -9.44 2.19
N GLN A 148 13.66 -10.41 2.99
CA GLN A 148 14.47 -11.10 4.01
C GLN A 148 15.23 -10.15 4.96
N GLU A 149 14.58 -9.09 5.45
CA GLU A 149 15.16 -8.04 6.32
C GLU A 149 16.22 -7.16 5.62
N GLU A 150 16.37 -7.26 4.30
CA GLU A 150 17.26 -6.41 3.51
C GLU A 150 16.44 -5.39 2.70
N ILE A 151 16.89 -4.14 2.73
CA ILE A 151 16.31 -3.07 1.90
C ILE A 151 17.01 -3.04 0.56
N ARG A 152 16.21 -3.11 -0.51
CA ARG A 152 16.69 -3.08 -1.90
C ARG A 152 16.01 -1.96 -2.67
N ASP A 153 16.80 -1.29 -3.49
CA ASP A 153 16.32 -0.27 -4.42
C ASP A 153 15.81 -0.92 -5.69
N LEU A 154 14.50 -0.90 -5.90
CA LEU A 154 13.88 -1.49 -7.09
C LEU A 154 14.17 -0.69 -8.36
N LEU A 155 14.75 0.51 -8.27
CA LEU A 155 15.07 1.38 -9.41
C LEU A 155 16.57 1.43 -9.71
N SER A 156 17.40 0.82 -8.86
CA SER A 156 18.84 0.71 -9.09
C SER A 156 19.17 -0.25 -10.24
N LYS A 157 20.25 0.01 -10.96
CA LYS A 157 20.80 -0.97 -11.92
C LYS A 157 21.50 -2.13 -11.21
N ASP A 158 22.07 -1.86 -10.04
CA ASP A 158 22.69 -2.86 -9.17
C ASP A 158 21.67 -3.29 -8.11
N GLN A 159 21.07 -4.45 -8.33
CA GLN A 159 20.10 -5.08 -7.43
C GLN A 159 20.75 -5.88 -6.29
N SER A 160 22.09 -6.01 -6.29
CA SER A 160 22.84 -6.70 -5.22
C SER A 160 23.16 -5.77 -4.04
N ARG A 161 23.12 -4.45 -4.28
CA ARG A 161 23.40 -3.44 -3.28
C ARG A 161 22.32 -3.42 -2.20
N ARG A 162 22.77 -3.56 -0.95
CA ARG A 162 21.93 -3.41 0.24
C ARG A 162 21.94 -1.95 0.70
N LEU A 163 20.77 -1.43 1.04
CA LEU A 163 20.63 -0.07 1.56
C LEU A 163 20.51 -0.05 3.08
N GLU A 164 20.97 1.05 3.68
CA GLU A 164 20.95 1.28 5.14
C GLU A 164 19.79 2.20 5.55
N LEU A 165 19.13 1.88 6.66
CA LEU A 165 18.26 2.83 7.36
C LEU A 165 19.10 3.81 8.17
N ARG A 166 18.72 5.08 8.12
CA ARG A 166 19.29 6.15 8.95
C ARG A 166 18.18 7.02 9.50
N GLU A 167 18.49 7.76 10.55
CA GLU A 167 17.58 8.70 11.18
C GLU A 167 18.22 10.08 11.22
N ARG A 168 17.42 11.11 10.97
CA ARG A 168 17.79 12.51 11.19
C ARG A 168 16.65 13.24 11.90
N PRO A 169 16.91 14.17 12.84
CA PRO A 169 15.86 14.85 13.61
C PRO A 169 14.84 15.64 12.76
N ASP A 170 15.27 16.16 11.61
CA ASP A 170 14.48 17.01 10.70
C ASP A 170 13.64 16.21 9.68
N VAL A 171 14.12 15.02 9.29
CA VAL A 171 13.48 14.18 8.26
C VAL A 171 12.81 12.94 8.85
N GLY A 172 13.22 12.51 10.04
CA GLY A 172 12.90 11.20 10.63
C GLY A 172 13.72 10.07 10.00
N VAL A 173 13.11 8.89 9.93
CA VAL A 173 13.73 7.68 9.37
C VAL A 173 13.72 7.73 7.84
N TYR A 174 14.87 7.46 7.21
CA TYR A 174 15.04 7.42 5.77
C TYR A 174 16.01 6.32 5.34
N VAL A 175 15.92 5.92 4.07
CA VAL A 175 16.84 4.96 3.48
C VAL A 175 17.96 5.73 2.79
N LYS A 176 19.20 5.53 3.24
CA LYS A 176 20.38 6.18 2.65
C LYS A 176 20.64 5.63 1.25
N ASP A 177 21.01 6.52 0.32
CA ASP A 177 21.36 6.24 -1.07
C ASP A 177 20.23 5.60 -1.89
N LEU A 178 18.98 5.70 -1.44
CA LEU A 178 17.81 5.28 -2.22
C LEU A 178 17.63 6.20 -3.44
N SER A 179 17.54 5.61 -4.62
CA SER A 179 17.35 6.35 -5.86
C SER A 179 16.01 7.08 -5.88
N SER A 180 16.01 8.29 -6.43
CA SER A 180 14.82 9.13 -6.61
C SER A 180 14.79 9.68 -8.01
N PHE A 181 13.63 9.58 -8.67
CA PHE A 181 13.45 9.98 -10.06
C PHE A 181 12.41 11.08 -10.17
N VAL A 182 12.75 12.15 -10.86
CA VAL A 182 11.79 13.21 -11.21
C VAL A 182 10.86 12.69 -12.29
N THR A 183 9.55 12.86 -12.10
CA THR A 183 8.52 12.43 -13.06
C THR A 183 7.65 13.62 -13.45
N LYS A 184 7.52 13.89 -14.75
CA LYS A 184 6.84 15.07 -15.29
C LYS A 184 5.40 14.81 -15.72
N CYS A 185 5.01 13.55 -15.85
CA CYS A 185 3.66 13.15 -16.21
C CYS A 185 3.35 11.72 -15.74
N VAL A 186 2.08 11.33 -15.86
CA VAL A 186 1.58 9.98 -15.51
C VAL A 186 2.42 8.88 -16.18
N ARG A 187 2.70 9.01 -17.48
CA ARG A 187 3.49 8.02 -18.22
C ARG A 187 4.90 7.81 -17.64
N GLU A 188 5.55 8.88 -17.17
CA GLU A 188 6.91 8.77 -16.60
C GLU A 188 6.89 8.06 -15.25
N ILE A 189 5.93 8.37 -14.37
CA ILE A 189 5.83 7.70 -13.07
C ILE A 189 5.35 6.24 -13.19
N GLU A 190 4.49 5.94 -14.16
CA GLU A 190 4.12 4.57 -14.52
C GLU A 190 5.34 3.78 -15.02
N ASN A 191 6.22 4.41 -15.81
CA ASN A 191 7.46 3.77 -16.23
C ASN A 191 8.37 3.45 -15.04
N VAL A 192 8.49 4.36 -14.06
CA VAL A 192 9.23 4.10 -12.80
C VAL A 192 8.66 2.88 -12.08
N MET A 193 7.33 2.81 -11.91
CA MET A 193 6.67 1.65 -11.30
C MET A 193 6.90 0.36 -12.11
N ASN A 194 6.83 0.43 -13.44
CA ASN A 194 7.04 -0.72 -14.32
C ASN A 194 8.47 -1.28 -14.20
N VAL A 195 9.49 -0.41 -14.18
CA VAL A 195 10.89 -0.81 -13.97
C VAL A 195 11.05 -1.49 -12.61
N GLY A 196 10.53 -0.88 -11.55
CA GLY A 196 10.65 -1.48 -10.22
C GLY A 196 9.92 -2.82 -10.09
N ASN A 197 8.76 -2.96 -10.72
CA ASN A 197 8.03 -4.22 -10.75
C ASN A 197 8.75 -5.32 -11.56
N GLN A 198 9.46 -4.95 -12.64
CA GLN A 198 10.30 -5.90 -13.38
C GLN A 198 11.46 -6.37 -12.51
N ASN A 199 12.16 -5.46 -11.83
CA ASN A 199 13.27 -5.81 -10.93
C ASN A 199 12.80 -6.67 -9.76
N ARG A 200 11.66 -6.31 -9.17
CA ARG A 200 10.95 -7.11 -8.15
C ARG A 200 10.67 -8.52 -8.68
N SER A 201 10.25 -8.67 -9.94
CA SER A 201 9.99 -9.99 -10.53
C SER A 201 11.25 -10.79 -10.89
N VAL A 202 12.33 -10.14 -11.32
CA VAL A 202 13.58 -10.79 -11.78
C VAL A 202 14.42 -11.30 -10.61
N GLY A 203 14.43 -10.62 -9.47
CA GLY A 203 15.07 -11.12 -8.24
C GLY A 203 14.54 -12.49 -7.76
N ALA A 204 13.41 -12.93 -8.32
CA ALA A 204 12.65 -14.10 -7.92
C ALA A 204 12.99 -15.42 -8.64
N THR A 205 14.15 -15.56 -9.31
CA THR A 205 14.37 -16.64 -10.29
C THR A 205 13.88 -18.03 -9.82
N ASN A 206 12.98 -18.55 -10.66
CA ASN A 206 12.51 -19.91 -10.84
C ASN A 206 11.29 -20.49 -10.11
N MET A 207 10.53 -19.80 -9.24
CA MET A 207 9.27 -20.43 -8.75
C MET A 207 8.27 -19.55 -7.92
N ASN A 208 7.17 -19.09 -8.57
CA ASN A 208 5.90 -18.48 -8.07
C ASN A 208 5.87 -17.04 -7.49
N GLU A 209 4.76 -16.35 -7.82
CA GLU A 209 4.09 -15.18 -7.20
C GLU A 209 4.95 -14.33 -6.23
N HIS A 210 5.79 -13.43 -6.77
CA HIS A 210 6.76 -12.66 -5.97
C HIS A 210 6.14 -11.58 -5.07
N SER A 211 4.99 -11.00 -5.45
CA SER A 211 4.41 -9.90 -4.66
C SER A 211 4.01 -10.31 -3.23
N SER A 212 3.87 -11.61 -2.96
CA SER A 212 3.60 -12.12 -1.62
C SER A 212 4.82 -12.25 -0.73
N ARG A 213 6.05 -12.02 -1.23
CA ARG A 213 7.29 -12.40 -0.54
C ARG A 213 8.25 -11.27 -0.17
N SER A 214 8.01 -10.07 -0.67
CA SER A 214 8.68 -8.84 -0.22
C SER A 214 7.65 -7.77 0.10
N HIS A 215 7.92 -6.93 1.09
CA HIS A 215 7.12 -5.73 1.34
C HIS A 215 7.59 -4.65 0.38
N ALA A 216 6.71 -4.13 -0.47
CA ALA A 216 7.06 -3.09 -1.43
C ALA A 216 6.51 -1.74 -1.00
N ILE A 217 7.33 -0.69 -1.15
CA ILE A 217 6.98 0.68 -0.76
C ILE A 217 7.29 1.59 -1.94
N PHE A 218 6.25 2.07 -2.62
CA PHE A 218 6.34 3.11 -3.64
C PHE A 218 6.10 4.46 -2.98
N VAL A 219 7.08 5.36 -3.07
CA VAL A 219 7.03 6.67 -2.42
C VAL A 219 6.92 7.75 -3.48
N ILE A 220 5.93 8.63 -3.34
CA ILE A 220 5.78 9.84 -4.14
C ILE A 220 6.02 11.03 -3.24
N THR A 221 6.98 11.89 -3.60
CA THR A 221 7.17 13.20 -2.97
C THR A 221 6.68 14.27 -3.92
N VAL A 222 5.77 15.11 -3.45
CA VAL A 222 5.21 16.25 -4.20
C VAL A 222 5.64 17.52 -3.50
N GLU A 223 6.51 18.28 -4.15
CA GLU A 223 6.86 19.63 -3.71
C GLU A 223 6.05 20.63 -4.53
N CYS A 224 5.46 21.62 -3.85
CA CYS A 224 4.73 22.70 -4.47
C CYS A 224 5.28 24.04 -3.97
N SER A 225 5.62 24.92 -4.90
CA SER A 225 5.97 26.32 -4.64
C SER A 225 4.81 27.21 -5.09
N GLU A 226 4.39 28.12 -4.22
CA GLU A 226 3.32 29.08 -4.47
C GLU A 226 3.70 30.45 -3.91
N LEU A 227 3.35 31.52 -4.62
CA LEU A 227 3.56 32.88 -4.13
C LEU A 227 2.53 33.20 -3.05
N GLY A 228 3.00 33.49 -1.85
CA GLY A 228 2.16 33.89 -0.73
C GLY A 228 1.60 35.30 -0.89
N VAL A 229 0.64 35.64 -0.02
CA VAL A 229 0.07 37.00 0.07
C VAL A 229 1.10 38.06 0.51
N ASP A 230 2.20 37.61 1.10
CA ASP A 230 3.37 38.41 1.49
C ASP A 230 4.31 38.69 0.31
N GLY A 231 4.06 38.11 -0.86
CA GLY A 231 4.93 38.23 -2.03
C GLY A 231 6.15 37.29 -2.00
N GLU A 232 6.24 36.40 -1.02
CA GLU A 232 7.33 35.43 -0.89
C GLU A 232 6.92 34.05 -1.41
N ASN A 233 7.90 33.24 -1.84
CA ASN A 233 7.62 31.86 -2.26
C ASN A 233 7.50 30.94 -1.05
N HIS A 234 6.34 30.30 -0.89
CA HIS A 234 6.08 29.29 0.12
C HIS A 234 6.18 27.90 -0.49
N ILE A 235 7.00 27.05 0.12
CA ILE A 235 7.18 25.66 -0.31
C ILE A 235 6.46 24.73 0.66
N ARG A 236 5.60 23.87 0.11
CA ARG A 236 5.00 22.74 0.83
C ARG A 236 5.46 21.42 0.22
N VAL A 237 5.68 20.42 1.07
CA VAL A 237 6.20 19.12 0.67
C VAL A 237 5.29 18.03 1.23
N GLY A 238 4.56 17.37 0.34
CA GLY A 238 3.76 16.20 0.67
C GLY A 238 4.50 14.91 0.32
N LYS A 239 4.33 13.88 1.14
CA LYS A 239 4.89 12.55 0.89
C LYS A 239 3.81 11.48 0.98
N LEU A 240 3.58 10.77 -0.11
CA LEU A 240 2.67 9.63 -0.17
C LEU A 240 3.46 8.32 -0.19
N ASN A 241 3.29 7.48 0.83
CA ASN A 241 3.82 6.12 0.86
C ASN A 241 2.71 5.14 0.48
N LEU A 242 2.91 4.39 -0.59
CA LEU A 242 1.98 3.37 -1.09
C LEU A 242 2.63 2.00 -0.87
N VAL A 243 2.10 1.25 0.08
CA VAL A 243 2.75 0.05 0.62
C VAL A 243 1.94 -1.21 0.29
N ASP A 244 2.56 -2.16 -0.40
CA ASP A 244 2.04 -3.50 -0.64
C ASP A 244 2.84 -4.49 0.23
N LEU A 245 2.29 -4.84 1.39
CA LEU A 245 2.96 -5.77 2.30
C LEU A 245 2.92 -7.20 1.75
N ALA A 246 3.93 -7.98 2.09
CA ALA A 246 3.90 -9.42 1.95
C ALA A 246 2.74 -10.03 2.75
N GLY A 247 2.30 -11.23 2.35
CA GLY A 247 1.19 -11.91 3.02
C GLY A 247 1.65 -12.82 4.14
N SER A 248 0.89 -12.85 5.24
CA SER A 248 1.10 -13.91 6.23
C SER A 248 0.70 -15.26 5.65
N GLU A 249 1.51 -16.29 5.90
CA GLU A 249 1.27 -17.63 5.37
C GLU A 249 1.66 -18.73 6.36
N ARG A 250 0.88 -19.83 6.35
CA ARG A 250 1.15 -21.01 7.18
C ARG A 250 1.84 -22.07 6.34
N GLN A 251 2.98 -22.58 6.82
CA GLN A 251 3.75 -23.62 6.14
C GLN A 251 2.91 -24.84 5.77
N THR A 252 1.99 -25.27 6.65
CA THR A 252 1.10 -26.42 6.43
C THR A 252 0.15 -26.24 5.24
N LYS A 253 -0.14 -24.99 4.83
CA LYS A 253 -0.97 -24.69 3.67
C LYS A 253 -0.16 -24.46 2.39
N THR A 254 1.09 -23.98 2.51
CA THR A 254 1.92 -23.64 1.35
C THR A 254 2.83 -24.78 0.89
N GLY A 255 3.14 -25.74 1.76
CA GLY A 255 4.08 -26.83 1.46
C GLY A 255 5.51 -26.31 1.19
N ALA A 256 5.85 -25.10 1.64
CA ALA A 256 7.13 -24.47 1.38
C ALA A 256 8.30 -25.25 2.01
N GLN A 257 9.38 -25.43 1.23
CA GLN A 257 10.62 -26.10 1.61
C GLN A 257 11.84 -25.25 1.22
N GLY A 258 13.00 -25.49 1.85
CA GLY A 258 14.26 -24.82 1.52
C GLY A 258 14.20 -23.30 1.70
N GLU A 259 14.66 -22.55 0.69
CA GLU A 259 14.66 -21.08 0.70
C GLU A 259 13.27 -20.48 0.89
N ARG A 260 12.22 -21.08 0.31
CA ARG A 260 10.84 -20.61 0.48
C ARG A 260 10.38 -20.63 1.94
N LEU A 261 10.87 -21.59 2.73
CA LEU A 261 10.55 -21.65 4.15
C LEU A 261 11.25 -20.53 4.93
N LYS A 262 12.48 -20.18 4.55
CA LYS A 262 13.22 -19.06 5.14
C LYS A 262 12.51 -17.73 4.85
N GLU A 263 12.08 -17.53 3.61
CA GLU A 263 11.28 -16.36 3.20
C GLU A 263 10.00 -16.25 4.05
N ALA A 264 9.19 -17.32 4.10
CA ALA A 264 7.95 -17.36 4.87
C ALA A 264 8.17 -17.04 6.36
N THR A 265 9.26 -17.52 6.93
CA THR A 265 9.63 -17.25 8.34
C THR A 265 9.91 -15.77 8.55
N LYS A 266 10.68 -15.13 7.67
CA LYS A 266 11.01 -13.69 7.76
C LYS A 266 9.79 -12.81 7.52
N ILE A 267 8.94 -13.16 6.57
CA ILE A 267 7.67 -12.47 6.32
C ILE A 267 6.78 -12.50 7.57
N ASN A 268 6.59 -13.67 8.16
CA ASN A 268 5.77 -13.80 9.36
C ASN A 268 6.38 -13.06 10.57
N LEU A 269 7.71 -13.06 10.70
CA LEU A 269 8.39 -12.32 11.78
C LEU A 269 8.18 -10.80 11.65
N SER A 270 8.42 -10.24 10.47
CA SER A 270 8.22 -8.81 10.21
C SER A 270 6.75 -8.38 10.38
N LEU A 271 5.79 -9.19 9.91
CA LEU A 271 4.36 -8.93 10.13
C LEU A 271 3.94 -9.08 11.61
N SER A 272 4.58 -9.97 12.37
CA SER A 272 4.36 -10.08 13.82
C SER A 272 4.91 -8.87 14.57
N ALA A 273 6.08 -8.36 14.16
CA ALA A 273 6.63 -7.12 14.70
C ALA A 273 5.70 -5.93 14.42
N LEU A 274 5.14 -5.82 13.21
CA LEU A 274 4.11 -4.83 12.89
C LEU A 274 2.87 -4.97 13.80
N GLY A 275 2.39 -6.20 14.03
CA GLY A 275 1.28 -6.48 14.94
C GLY A 275 1.57 -6.06 16.38
N ASN A 276 2.79 -6.26 16.85
CA ASN A 276 3.23 -5.82 18.18
C ASN A 276 3.26 -4.30 18.29
N VAL A 277 3.74 -3.59 17.26
CA VAL A 277 3.71 -2.11 17.22
C VAL A 277 2.27 -1.61 17.27
N ILE A 278 1.37 -2.18 16.46
CA ILE A 278 -0.06 -1.82 16.47
C ILE A 278 -0.69 -2.06 17.85
N SER A 279 -0.29 -3.13 18.54
CA SER A 279 -0.83 -3.45 19.87
C SER A 279 -0.30 -2.55 21.00
N ALA A 280 0.84 -1.89 20.78
CA ALA A 280 1.48 -1.02 21.75
C ALA A 280 1.11 0.46 21.62
N LEU A 281 0.58 0.87 20.45
CA LEU A 281 0.05 2.21 20.17
C LEU A 281 -1.36 2.39 20.74
#